data_AF-A0A973MBI4-F1
#
_entry.id   AF-A0A973MBI4-F1
#
_cell.length_a   1.000
_cell.length_b   1.000
_cell.length_c   1.000
_cell.angle_alpha   90.00
_cell.angle_beta   90.00
_cell.angle_gamma   90.00
#
_symmetry.space_group_name_H-M   'P 1'
#
loop_
_entity.id
_entity.type
_entity.pdbx_description
1 polymer ?
#
loop_
_entity_poly.entity_id
_entity_poly.type
_entity_poly.pdbx_seq_one_letter_code
_entity_poly.pdbx_strand_id
1 'polypeptide(L)'
;GMTNSVAGALNFIALYGNEDARFARLFDPHRKPSSRYALAEYVKGQGPVVANLAEYVEGGEVDSVDEIRPGEGAIVRRGLAKHAVYRAEDGSIIECSAVCTHVGCIVHWNSFEKCWDCPCHGSQFQPDGSVLNAPAVSPLAKVDQPEGDRPARSVVSEVK
;
A
#
# COMPACT_ATOMS: atom_id res chain seq x y z
N GLY A 1 12.84 2.07 -13.41
CA GLY A 1 13.07 2.32 -14.85
C GLY A 1 14.02 1.29 -15.42
N MET A 2 13.86 0.92 -16.69
CA MET A 2 14.57 -0.21 -17.33
C MET A 2 16.10 -0.17 -17.14
N THR A 3 16.72 1.01 -17.20
CA THR A 3 18.18 1.19 -17.00
C THR A 3 18.64 0.78 -15.60
N ASN A 4 17.90 1.16 -14.55
CA ASN A 4 18.24 0.78 -13.18
C ASN A 4 18.05 -0.73 -12.96
N SER A 5 17.07 -1.34 -13.63
CA SER A 5 16.87 -2.81 -13.58
C SER A 5 18.06 -3.56 -14.18
N VAL A 6 18.56 -3.14 -15.34
CA VAL A 6 19.75 -3.73 -15.96
C VAL A 6 21.00 -3.52 -15.10
N ALA A 7 21.21 -2.29 -14.60
CA ALA A 7 22.33 -1.99 -13.72
C ALA A 7 22.28 -2.81 -12.43
N GLY A 8 21.10 -2.99 -11.83
CA GLY A 8 20.87 -3.83 -10.66
C GLY A 8 21.14 -5.30 -10.93
N ALA A 9 20.68 -5.84 -12.07
CA ALA A 9 20.94 -7.24 -12.46
C ALA A 9 22.44 -7.51 -12.67
N LEU A 10 23.14 -6.61 -13.36
CA LEU A 10 24.59 -6.70 -13.53
C LEU A 10 25.32 -6.61 -12.18
N ASN A 11 24.83 -5.77 -11.26
CA ASN A 11 25.38 -5.67 -9.92
C ASN A 11 25.20 -6.98 -9.14
N PHE A 12 24.02 -7.60 -9.23
CA PHE A 12 23.71 -8.87 -8.57
C PHE A 12 24.55 -10.03 -9.11
N ILE A 13 24.72 -10.14 -10.43
CA ILE A 13 25.52 -11.21 -11.07
C ILE A 13 26.97 -11.15 -10.57
N ALA A 14 27.57 -9.96 -10.57
CA ALA A 14 28.94 -9.78 -10.09
C ALA A 14 29.08 -10.13 -8.59
N LEU A 15 28.15 -9.67 -7.74
CA LEU A 15 28.15 -10.00 -6.32
C LEU A 15 28.00 -11.51 -6.05
N TYR A 16 27.15 -12.20 -6.83
CA TYR A 16 26.97 -13.66 -6.72
C TYR A 16 28.25 -14.42 -7.12
N GLY A 17 28.97 -13.92 -8.13
CA GLY A 17 30.27 -14.46 -8.55
C GLY A 17 31.44 -14.09 -7.63
N ASN A 18 31.20 -13.33 -6.56
CA ASN A 18 32.25 -12.72 -5.72
C ASN A 18 33.24 -11.85 -6.54
N GLU A 19 32.71 -11.16 -7.56
CA GLU A 19 33.44 -10.23 -8.42
C GLU A 19 33.13 -8.78 -8.03
N ASP A 20 34.02 -7.87 -8.43
CA ASP A 20 33.79 -6.44 -8.27
C ASP A 20 32.66 -5.94 -9.16
N ALA A 21 31.55 -5.55 -8.54
CA ALA A 21 30.37 -5.11 -9.27
C ALA A 21 30.50 -3.64 -9.73
N ARG A 22 30.42 -3.40 -11.05
CA ARG A 22 30.57 -2.08 -11.70
C ARG A 22 29.73 -0.97 -11.04
N PHE A 23 28.53 -1.31 -10.57
CA PHE A 23 27.58 -0.35 -10.01
C PHE A 23 27.45 -0.43 -8.48
N ALA A 24 28.34 -1.15 -7.79
CA ALA A 24 28.24 -1.41 -6.35
C ALA A 24 28.03 -0.12 -5.53
N ARG A 25 28.86 0.90 -5.78
CA ARG A 25 28.77 2.20 -5.09
C ARG A 25 27.46 2.95 -5.35
N LEU A 26 26.84 2.76 -6.51
CA LEU A 26 25.60 3.43 -6.88
C LEU A 26 24.40 2.86 -6.09
N PHE A 27 24.42 1.54 -5.87
CA PHE A 27 23.39 0.77 -5.18
C PHE A 27 23.70 0.50 -3.70
N ASP A 28 24.80 1.03 -3.16
CA ASP A 28 25.16 0.88 -1.75
C ASP A 28 24.05 1.49 -0.85
N PRO A 29 23.43 0.69 0.06
CA PRO A 29 22.43 1.19 0.99
C PRO A 29 22.93 2.31 1.90
N HIS A 30 24.24 2.38 2.15
CA HIS A 30 24.88 3.41 2.97
C HIS A 30 25.24 4.67 2.18
N ARG A 31 24.89 4.74 0.88
CA ARG A 31 25.19 5.88 0.03
C ARG A 31 24.50 7.13 0.55
N LYS A 32 25.31 8.10 0.99
CA LYS A 32 24.82 9.40 1.47
C LYS A 32 24.64 10.37 0.28
N PRO A 33 23.57 11.18 0.26
CA PRO A 33 23.45 12.27 -0.70
C PRO A 33 24.60 13.26 -0.46
N SER A 34 25.46 13.43 -1.48
CA SER A 34 26.68 14.24 -1.37
C SER A 34 26.55 15.63 -2.00
N SER A 35 25.47 15.89 -2.76
CA SER A 35 25.21 17.18 -3.39
C SER A 35 23.91 17.80 -2.88
N ARG A 36 23.80 19.13 -2.96
CA ARG A 36 22.56 19.85 -2.60
C ARG A 36 21.36 19.36 -3.40
N TYR A 37 21.56 19.05 -4.67
CA TYR A 37 20.54 18.49 -5.53
C TYR A 37 20.09 17.10 -5.05
N ALA A 38 21.04 16.19 -4.78
CA ALA A 38 20.73 14.84 -4.29
C ALA A 38 20.02 14.87 -2.93
N LEU A 39 20.39 15.81 -2.05
CA LEU A 39 19.72 16.01 -0.77
C LEU A 39 18.28 16.53 -0.96
N ALA A 40 18.08 17.50 -1.85
CA ALA A 40 16.75 18.02 -2.15
C ALA A 40 15.82 16.92 -2.72
N GLU A 41 16.32 16.13 -3.67
CA GLU A 41 15.58 14.99 -4.23
C GLU A 41 15.26 13.93 -3.17
N TYR A 42 16.22 13.61 -2.29
CA TYR A 42 15.99 12.68 -1.19
C TYR A 42 14.86 13.14 -0.27
N VAL A 43 14.92 14.40 0.20
CA VAL A 43 13.89 14.97 1.08
C VAL A 43 12.53 15.02 0.38
N LYS A 44 12.49 15.45 -0.88
CA LYS A 44 11.27 15.47 -1.69
C LYS A 44 10.66 14.07 -1.82
N GLY A 45 11.49 13.04 -2.02
CA GLY A 45 11.06 11.64 -2.11
C GLY A 45 10.44 11.09 -0.83
N GLN A 46 10.74 11.68 0.34
CA GLN A 46 10.11 11.28 1.61
C GLN A 46 8.74 11.94 1.84
N GLY A 47 8.40 13.01 1.10
CA GLY A 47 7.15 13.75 1.26
C GLY A 47 5.89 12.86 1.20
N PRO A 48 5.72 11.99 0.19
CA PRO A 48 4.57 11.09 0.10
C PRO A 48 4.41 10.16 1.30
N VAL A 49 5.51 9.71 1.91
CA VAL A 49 5.45 8.83 3.09
C VAL A 49 4.80 9.54 4.28
N VAL A 50 5.17 10.81 4.49
CA VAL A 50 4.58 11.64 5.55
C VAL A 50 3.10 11.91 5.27
N ALA A 51 2.75 12.22 4.03
CA ALA A 51 1.36 12.42 3.62
C ALA A 51 0.50 11.18 3.91
N ASN A 52 0.93 10.00 3.47
CA ASN A 52 0.22 8.74 3.71
C ASN A 52 0.04 8.42 5.20
N LEU A 53 0.99 8.85 6.05
CA LEU A 53 0.86 8.69 7.51
C LEU A 53 -0.11 9.71 8.12
N ALA A 54 -0.14 10.94 7.60
CA ALA A 54 -1.05 11.98 8.07
C ALA A 54 -2.52 11.61 7.85
N GLU A 55 -2.84 10.80 6.84
CA GLU A 55 -4.21 10.34 6.57
C GLU A 55 -4.88 9.63 7.77
N TYR A 56 -4.11 9.05 8.68
CA TYR A 56 -4.65 8.46 9.91
C TYR A 56 -5.37 9.48 10.80
N VAL A 57 -4.89 10.72 10.82
CA VAL A 57 -5.47 11.80 11.66
C VAL A 57 -6.49 12.63 10.90
N GLU A 58 -6.46 12.60 9.57
CA GLU A 58 -7.42 13.31 8.73
C GLU A 58 -8.85 12.72 8.81
N GLY A 59 -9.82 13.49 8.31
CA GLY A 59 -11.23 13.08 8.20
C GLY A 59 -11.46 11.95 7.20
N GLY A 60 -12.71 11.51 7.06
CA GLY A 60 -13.10 10.68 5.91
C GLY A 60 -13.06 11.50 4.61
N GLU A 61 -13.12 10.82 3.47
CA GLU A 61 -13.38 11.46 2.17
C GLU A 61 -14.83 11.96 2.07
N VAL A 62 -15.74 11.32 2.80
CA VAL A 62 -17.15 11.71 2.96
C VAL A 62 -17.54 11.71 4.43
N ASP A 63 -18.52 12.55 4.79
CA ASP A 63 -19.03 12.65 6.17
C ASP A 63 -19.99 11.50 6.49
N SER A 64 -20.70 11.00 5.48
CA SER A 64 -21.68 9.93 5.62
C SER A 64 -21.64 8.91 4.49
N VAL A 65 -22.09 7.69 4.79
CA VAL A 65 -22.24 6.61 3.79
C VAL A 65 -23.26 6.96 2.71
N ASP A 66 -24.20 7.87 3.01
CA ASP A 66 -25.27 8.29 2.10
C ASP A 66 -24.80 9.16 0.94
N GLU A 67 -23.61 9.75 1.05
CA GLU A 67 -22.97 10.50 -0.02
C GLU A 67 -22.33 9.59 -1.09
N ILE A 68 -22.10 8.31 -0.76
CA ILE A 68 -21.51 7.33 -1.67
C ILE A 68 -22.57 6.89 -2.66
N ARG A 69 -22.32 7.07 -3.96
CA ARG A 69 -23.23 6.66 -5.03
C ARG A 69 -23.19 5.14 -5.25
N PRO A 70 -24.27 4.51 -5.76
CA PRO A 70 -24.21 3.12 -6.21
C PRO A 70 -23.07 2.91 -7.21
N GLY A 71 -22.34 1.81 -7.03
CA GLY A 71 -21.15 1.48 -7.80
C GLY A 71 -19.88 2.22 -7.38
N GLU A 72 -19.91 3.05 -6.32
CA GLU A 72 -18.76 3.83 -5.84
C GLU A 72 -18.36 3.45 -4.41
N GLY A 73 -17.13 3.82 -4.06
CA GLY A 73 -16.58 3.68 -2.71
C GLY A 73 -15.95 4.99 -2.22
N ALA A 74 -15.88 5.12 -0.91
CA ALA A 74 -15.19 6.23 -0.24
C ALA A 74 -14.69 5.80 1.14
N ILE A 75 -13.74 6.56 1.67
CA ILE A 75 -13.29 6.40 3.06
C ILE A 75 -14.17 7.17 4.02
N VAL A 76 -14.71 6.47 5.02
CA VAL A 76 -15.52 7.05 6.10
C VAL A 76 -14.73 6.95 7.42
N ARG A 77 -14.72 8.04 8.19
CA ARG A 77 -14.10 8.02 9.53
C ARG A 77 -15.14 7.65 10.59
N ARG A 78 -14.87 6.61 11.37
CA ARG A 78 -15.68 6.22 12.54
C ARG A 78 -14.82 6.25 13.80
N GLY A 79 -14.92 7.35 14.55
CA GLY A 79 -14.06 7.59 15.72
C GLY A 79 -12.59 7.71 15.34
N LEU A 80 -11.77 6.74 15.77
CA LEU A 80 -10.35 6.66 15.41
C LEU A 80 -10.08 5.74 14.20
N ALA A 81 -11.07 4.98 13.75
CA ALA A 81 -10.92 4.04 12.66
C ALA A 81 -11.26 4.67 11.30
N LYS A 82 -10.57 4.21 10.25
CA LYS A 82 -10.85 4.52 8.85
C LYS A 82 -11.48 3.30 8.20
N HIS A 83 -12.65 3.51 7.61
CA HIS A 83 -13.47 2.46 7.02
C HIS A 83 -13.52 2.68 5.52
N ALA A 84 -13.20 1.65 4.75
CA ALA A 84 -13.39 1.61 3.31
C ALA A 84 -14.80 1.08 3.05
N VAL A 85 -15.66 1.97 2.54
CA VAL A 85 -17.08 1.70 2.33
C VAL A 85 -17.37 1.72 0.85
N TYR A 86 -17.91 0.62 0.34
CA TYR A 86 -18.39 0.49 -1.04
C TYR A 86 -19.91 0.35 -1.04
N ARG A 87 -20.59 1.09 -1.92
CA ARG A 87 -22.01 0.92 -2.19
C ARG A 87 -22.18 0.19 -3.51
N ALA A 88 -22.73 -1.02 -3.47
CA ALA A 88 -23.03 -1.78 -4.67
C ALA A 88 -24.19 -1.14 -5.48
N GLU A 89 -24.35 -1.58 -6.72
CA GLU A 89 -25.38 -1.08 -7.64
C GLU A 89 -26.82 -1.29 -7.11
N ASP A 90 -27.04 -2.37 -6.37
CA ASP A 90 -28.32 -2.66 -5.71
C ASP A 90 -28.56 -1.84 -4.42
N GLY A 91 -27.61 -0.97 -4.07
CA GLY A 91 -27.63 -0.13 -2.88
C GLY A 91 -27.12 -0.81 -1.62
N SER A 92 -26.71 -2.09 -1.67
CA SER A 92 -26.10 -2.76 -0.52
C SER A 92 -24.75 -2.14 -0.17
N ILE A 93 -24.44 -2.12 1.13
CA ILE A 93 -23.21 -1.53 1.66
C ILE A 93 -22.25 -2.65 2.06
N ILE A 94 -21.01 -2.52 1.60
CA ILE A 94 -19.89 -3.38 1.98
C ILE A 94 -18.87 -2.51 2.70
N GLU A 95 -18.49 -2.91 3.90
CA GLU A 95 -17.64 -2.11 4.77
C GLU A 95 -16.49 -2.95 5.32
N CYS A 96 -15.27 -2.48 5.14
CA CYS A 96 -14.04 -3.09 5.64
C CYS A 96 -13.12 -2.01 6.24
N SER A 97 -12.05 -2.43 6.91
CA SER A 97 -10.99 -1.52 7.34
C SER A 97 -10.31 -0.91 6.11
N ALA A 98 -10.11 0.41 6.13
CA ALA A 98 -9.33 1.09 5.10
C ALA A 98 -7.82 0.83 5.24
N VAL A 99 -7.37 0.15 6.30
CA VAL A 99 -5.95 -0.07 6.57
C VAL A 99 -5.44 -1.25 5.74
N CYS A 100 -4.56 -0.95 4.78
CA CYS A 100 -3.90 -1.93 3.95
C CYS A 100 -3.08 -2.93 4.79
N THR A 101 -3.27 -4.23 4.53
CA THR A 101 -2.62 -5.32 5.29
C THR A 101 -1.13 -5.51 4.99
N HIS A 102 -0.56 -4.80 4.01
CA HIS A 102 0.86 -4.85 3.71
C HIS A 102 1.69 -4.16 4.79
N VAL A 103 1.61 -2.83 4.86
CA VAL A 103 2.35 -1.98 5.81
C VAL A 103 1.48 -0.93 6.50
N GLY A 104 0.16 -1.03 6.37
CA GLY A 104 -0.77 -0.16 7.09
C GLY A 104 -0.93 1.23 6.49
N CYS A 105 -0.94 1.41 5.18
CA CYS A 105 -1.40 2.68 4.59
C CYS A 105 -2.92 2.66 4.42
N ILE A 106 -3.56 3.83 4.36
CA ILE A 106 -4.99 3.92 4.02
C ILE A 106 -5.14 3.66 2.51
N VAL A 107 -6.12 2.85 2.13
CA VAL A 107 -6.49 2.60 0.73
C VAL A 107 -7.45 3.67 0.22
N HIS A 108 -7.54 3.84 -1.09
CA HIS A 108 -8.49 4.73 -1.74
C HIS A 108 -9.29 4.02 -2.82
N TRP A 109 -10.50 4.48 -3.06
CA TRP A 109 -11.35 3.91 -4.10
C TRP A 109 -10.88 4.33 -5.49
N ASN A 110 -10.73 3.36 -6.38
CA ASN A 110 -10.51 3.58 -7.80
C ASN A 110 -11.80 3.28 -8.56
N SER A 111 -12.52 4.34 -8.93
CA SER A 111 -13.79 4.23 -9.65
C SER A 111 -13.68 3.62 -11.04
N PHE A 112 -12.50 3.66 -11.67
CA PHE A 112 -12.29 3.11 -13.01
C PHE A 112 -12.14 1.59 -12.97
N GLU A 113 -11.28 1.09 -12.06
CA GLU A 113 -11.05 -0.35 -11.90
C GLU A 113 -12.02 -1.01 -10.90
N LYS A 114 -12.83 -0.22 -10.19
CA LYS A 114 -13.77 -0.65 -9.15
C LYS A 114 -13.08 -1.48 -8.06
N CYS A 115 -11.97 -0.96 -7.56
CA CYS A 115 -11.12 -1.60 -6.56
C CYS A 115 -10.60 -0.58 -5.52
N TRP A 116 -10.02 -1.08 -4.44
CA TRP A 116 -9.29 -0.27 -3.46
C TRP A 116 -7.80 -0.32 -3.76
N ASP A 117 -7.20 0.84 -4.00
CA ASP A 117 -5.78 1.01 -4.30
C ASP A 117 -5.02 1.51 -3.06
N CYS A 118 -3.91 0.87 -2.73
CA CYS A 118 -2.98 1.33 -1.71
C CYS A 118 -1.88 2.22 -2.33
N PRO A 119 -1.81 3.52 -2.00
CA PRO A 119 -0.90 4.47 -2.63
C PRO A 119 0.58 4.23 -2.28
N CYS A 120 0.85 3.46 -1.24
CA CYS A 120 2.22 3.23 -0.76
C CYS A 120 3.02 2.28 -1.65
N HIS A 121 2.44 1.15 -2.03
CA HIS A 121 3.16 0.08 -2.75
C HIS A 121 2.30 -0.61 -3.82
N GLY A 122 1.10 -0.10 -4.12
CA GLY A 122 0.26 -0.61 -5.20
C GLY A 122 -0.46 -1.92 -4.91
N SER A 123 -0.68 -2.27 -3.64
CA SER A 123 -1.62 -3.35 -3.31
C SER A 123 -3.02 -2.96 -3.74
N GLN A 124 -3.75 -3.90 -4.33
CA GLN A 124 -5.13 -3.67 -4.77
C GLN A 124 -6.06 -4.69 -4.12
N PHE A 125 -7.28 -4.27 -3.80
CA PHE A 125 -8.31 -5.11 -3.19
C PHE A 125 -9.64 -4.97 -3.92
N GLN A 126 -10.43 -6.03 -3.99
CA GLN A 126 -11.81 -5.99 -4.46
C GLN A 126 -12.68 -5.12 -3.55
N PRO A 127 -13.89 -4.72 -3.99
CA PRO A 127 -14.81 -3.95 -3.16
C PRO A 127 -15.11 -4.58 -1.79
N ASP A 128 -15.07 -5.93 -1.70
CA ASP A 128 -15.25 -6.70 -0.47
C ASP A 128 -13.99 -6.84 0.41
N GLY A 129 -12.89 -6.23 0.00
CA GLY A 129 -11.60 -6.25 0.69
C GLY A 129 -10.73 -7.46 0.38
N SER A 130 -11.16 -8.39 -0.48
CA SER A 130 -10.30 -9.50 -0.92
C SER A 130 -9.13 -9.02 -1.77
N VAL A 131 -7.98 -9.69 -1.72
CA VAL A 131 -6.76 -9.25 -2.41
C VAL A 131 -6.89 -9.47 -3.91
N LEU A 132 -6.61 -8.42 -4.70
CA LEU A 132 -6.46 -8.49 -6.15
C LEU A 132 -5.00 -8.50 -6.57
N ASN A 133 -4.19 -7.61 -5.98
CA ASN A 133 -2.79 -7.44 -6.36
C ASN A 133 -1.89 -7.31 -5.13
N ALA A 134 -0.78 -8.03 -5.15
CA ALA A 134 0.26 -7.97 -4.14
C ALA A 134 0.95 -6.58 -4.16
N PRO A 135 1.68 -6.15 -3.11
CA PRO A 135 2.35 -6.97 -2.09
C PRO A 135 1.49 -7.44 -0.90
N ALA A 136 0.30 -6.88 -0.68
CA ALA A 136 -0.60 -7.43 0.33
C ALA A 136 -1.01 -8.87 -0.03
N VAL A 137 -0.95 -9.78 0.95
CA VAL A 137 -1.34 -11.20 0.77
C VAL A 137 -2.50 -11.60 1.67
N SER A 138 -3.07 -10.65 2.40
CA SER A 138 -4.21 -10.87 3.30
C SER A 138 -5.31 -9.84 2.98
N PRO A 139 -6.59 -10.23 3.05
CA PRO A 139 -7.70 -9.32 2.77
C PRO A 139 -7.77 -8.19 3.80
N LEU A 140 -8.42 -7.08 3.44
CA LEU A 140 -8.79 -6.04 4.41
C LEU A 140 -9.67 -6.64 5.52
N ALA A 141 -9.45 -6.17 6.75
CA ALA A 141 -10.20 -6.67 7.90
C ALA A 141 -11.69 -6.28 7.77
N LYS A 142 -12.60 -7.22 8.03
CA LYS A 142 -14.04 -6.94 8.08
C LYS A 142 -14.39 -6.21 9.37
N VAL A 143 -15.30 -5.24 9.30
CA VAL A 143 -15.67 -4.39 10.45
C VAL A 143 -16.45 -5.16 11.53
N ASP A 144 -17.19 -6.22 11.14
CA ASP A 144 -17.97 -7.04 12.07
C ASP A 144 -17.19 -8.23 12.67
N GLN A 145 -15.90 -8.39 12.37
CA GLN A 145 -15.10 -9.45 12.99
C GLN A 145 -14.45 -8.95 14.28
N PRO A 146 -14.70 -9.60 15.44
CA PRO A 146 -13.99 -9.27 16.67
C PRO A 146 -12.49 -9.46 16.46
N GLU A 147 -11.72 -8.56 17.06
CA GLU A 147 -10.28 -8.38 16.83
C GLU A 147 -9.43 -9.65 17.04
N GLY A 148 -9.96 -10.65 17.75
CA GLY A 148 -9.32 -11.92 18.07
C GLY A 148 -9.40 -13.01 17.00
N ASP A 149 -10.14 -12.82 15.90
CA ASP A 149 -10.36 -13.86 14.87
C ASP A 149 -9.62 -13.56 13.55
N ARG A 150 -8.64 -12.64 13.58
CA ARG A 150 -7.74 -12.45 12.44
C ARG A 150 -6.99 -13.76 12.21
N PRO A 151 -7.03 -14.38 11.03
CA PRO A 151 -6.20 -15.54 10.75
C PRO A 151 -4.75 -15.11 10.99
N ALA A 152 -4.08 -15.80 11.91
CA ALA A 152 -2.66 -15.61 12.13
C ALA A 152 -1.99 -15.62 10.76
N ARG A 153 -1.11 -14.64 10.50
CA ARG A 153 -0.24 -14.63 9.31
C ARG A 153 0.27 -16.06 9.15
N SER A 154 -0.15 -16.75 8.11
CA SER A 154 0.41 -18.06 7.77
C SER A 154 1.86 -17.78 7.42
N VAL A 155 2.73 -17.89 8.41
CA VAL A 155 4.15 -18.02 8.19
C VAL A 155 4.25 -19.23 7.30
N VAL A 156 4.61 -19.02 6.04
CA VAL A 156 4.84 -20.09 5.08
C VAL A 156 6.06 -20.84 5.58
N SER A 157 5.84 -21.78 6.52
CA SER A 157 6.82 -22.76 6.92
C SER A 157 6.72 -23.89 5.91
N GLU A 158 7.69 -23.98 5.01
CA GLU A 158 8.44 -25.18 4.69
C GLU A 158 9.26 -24.90 3.42
N VAL A 159 10.48 -24.42 3.62
CA VAL A 159 11.59 -24.79 2.74
C VAL A 159 12.09 -26.13 3.27
N LYS A 160 11.83 -27.21 2.53
CA LYS A 160 12.58 -28.46 2.64
C LYS A 160 13.67 -28.47 1.58
#